data_AF-A0A2S0XE83-F1
#
_entry.id   AF-A0A2S0XE83-F1
#
_cell.length_a   1.000
_cell.length_b   1.000
_cell.length_c   1.000
_cell.angle_alpha   90.00
_cell.angle_beta   90.00
_cell.angle_gamma   90.00
#
_symmetry.space_group_name_H-M   'P 1'
#
loop_
_entity.id
_entity.type
_entity.pdbx_description
1 polymer ?
#
loop_
_entity_poly.entity_id
_entity_poly.type
_entity_poly.pdbx_seq_one_letter_code
_entity_poly.pdbx_strand_id
1 'polypeptide(L)'
;MITLLAATVISCLQLTAVDGDTIKCNGRNMRLIGDGVPFKSGIDTPETGGRAKCERERMLGKEAKKRLAELLREPGVRSEDTGQVDDTDQRRPLVRVRLGNGQLAENILLSEGHAIIWRPKVKRPWCG
;
A
#
# COMPACT_ATOMS: atom_id res chain seq x y z
N MET A 1 30.37 1.19 -0.71
CA MET A 1 29.60 2.36 -0.24
C MET A 1 28.19 1.89 0.09
N ILE A 2 27.84 1.79 1.37
CA ILE A 2 26.48 1.46 1.80
C ILE A 2 25.70 2.77 1.75
N THR A 3 24.92 2.99 0.69
CA THR A 3 23.95 4.07 0.64
C THR A 3 22.85 3.75 1.65
N LEU A 4 22.88 4.38 2.83
CA LEU A 4 21.69 4.47 3.66
C LEU A 4 20.66 5.29 2.88
N LEU A 5 19.67 4.61 2.29
CA LEU A 5 18.43 5.24 1.89
C LEU A 5 17.73 5.68 3.17
N ALA A 6 17.90 6.94 3.56
CA ALA A 6 17.15 7.52 4.66
C ALA A 6 15.68 7.58 4.23
N ALA A 7 14.86 6.66 4.75
CA ALA A 7 13.42 6.75 4.61
C ALA A 7 12.95 7.98 5.41
N THR A 8 12.37 8.96 4.73
CA THR A 8 11.87 10.16 5.39
C THR A 8 10.47 9.89 5.95
N VAL A 9 10.30 10.06 7.26
CA VAL A 9 8.98 9.95 7.89
C VAL A 9 8.11 11.12 7.45
N ILE A 10 6.96 10.82 6.85
CA ILE A 10 5.95 11.82 6.50
C ILE A 10 5.01 11.97 7.70
N SER A 11 4.88 13.19 8.21
CA SER A 11 3.86 13.53 9.21
C SER A 11 2.53 13.84 8.52
N CYS A 12 1.52 13.02 8.79
CA CYS A 12 0.17 13.17 8.25
C CYS A 12 -0.78 13.59 9.38
N LEU A 13 -1.55 14.67 9.18
CA LEU A 13 -2.59 15.05 10.14
C LEU A 13 -3.71 13.99 10.16
N GLN A 14 -3.98 13.42 8.99
CA GLN A 14 -4.92 12.32 8.82
C GLN A 14 -4.36 11.35 7.78
N LEU A 15 -4.33 10.07 8.16
CA LEU A 15 -3.91 8.96 7.31
C LEU A 15 -5.10 8.01 7.13
N THR A 16 -5.56 7.85 5.89
CA THR A 16 -6.75 7.00 5.60
C THR A 16 -6.48 6.03 4.46
N ALA A 17 -7.14 4.87 4.51
CA ALA A 17 -7.15 3.93 3.39
C ALA A 17 -8.11 4.41 2.29
N VAL A 18 -7.60 4.53 1.06
CA VAL A 18 -8.39 4.79 -0.16
C VAL A 18 -8.80 3.46 -0.78
N ASP A 19 -7.84 2.54 -0.88
CA ASP A 19 -7.98 1.14 -1.31
C ASP A 19 -7.01 0.25 -0.49
N GLY A 20 -6.87 -1.04 -0.80
CA GLY A 20 -6.02 -1.98 -0.08
C GLY A 20 -4.51 -1.72 -0.17
N ASP A 21 -4.04 -0.97 -1.17
CA ASP A 21 -2.63 -0.60 -1.36
C ASP A 21 -2.42 0.92 -1.55
N THR A 22 -3.47 1.72 -1.32
CA THR A 22 -3.44 3.16 -1.52
C THR A 22 -3.94 3.86 -0.27
N ILE A 23 -3.11 4.72 0.31
CA ILE A 23 -3.44 5.58 1.45
C ILE A 23 -3.51 7.03 1.04
N LYS A 24 -4.15 7.87 1.84
CA LYS A 24 -4.22 9.31 1.65
C LYS A 24 -3.65 10.02 2.87
N CYS A 25 -2.71 10.92 2.62
CA CYS A 25 -2.10 11.79 3.62
C CYS A 25 -2.21 13.23 3.17
N ASN A 26 -2.79 14.10 4.00
CA ASN A 26 -2.91 15.54 3.73
C ASN A 26 -3.44 15.86 2.31
N GLY A 27 -4.46 15.12 1.84
CA GLY A 27 -5.03 15.34 0.51
C GLY A 27 -4.37 14.56 -0.63
N ARG A 28 -3.16 14.02 -0.45
CA ARG A 28 -2.39 13.31 -1.49
C ARG A 28 -2.51 11.80 -1.36
N ASN A 29 -2.82 11.12 -2.46
CA ASN A 29 -2.79 9.66 -2.52
C ASN A 29 -1.35 9.17 -2.62
N MET A 30 -1.01 8.15 -1.85
CA MET A 30 0.30 7.50 -1.80
C MET A 30 0.09 6.00 -1.96
N ARG A 31 1.01 5.33 -2.65
CA ARG A 31 0.94 3.91 -2.94
C ARG A 31 1.87 3.14 -2.01
N LEU A 32 1.33 2.10 -1.39
CA LEU A 32 2.10 1.19 -0.54
C LEU A 32 3.02 0.32 -1.40
N ILE A 33 4.25 0.16 -0.95
CA ILE A 33 5.23 -0.72 -1.60
C ILE A 33 5.71 -1.87 -0.70
N GLY A 34 5.42 -1.82 0.62
CA GLY A 34 5.93 -2.81 1.58
C GLY A 34 7.45 -2.93 1.54
N ASP A 35 7.97 -4.15 1.71
CA ASP A 35 9.40 -4.45 1.55
C ASP A 35 9.88 -4.46 0.08
N GLY A 36 9.02 -4.02 -0.85
CA GLY A 36 9.34 -3.93 -2.26
C GLY A 36 10.42 -2.90 -2.59
N VAL A 37 10.97 -3.07 -3.79
CA VAL A 37 11.92 -2.14 -4.40
C VAL A 37 11.19 -1.38 -5.52
N PRO A 38 11.23 -0.03 -5.53
CA PRO A 38 10.60 0.77 -6.58
C PRO A 38 10.84 0.21 -7.98
N PHE A 39 9.75 0.06 -8.73
CA PHE A 39 9.72 -0.44 -10.12
C PHE A 39 10.17 -1.91 -10.32
N LYS A 40 10.49 -2.66 -9.25
CA LYS A 40 10.89 -4.08 -9.32
C LYS A 40 9.94 -5.01 -8.58
N SER A 41 9.49 -4.59 -7.40
CA SER A 41 8.58 -5.35 -6.57
C SER A 41 7.78 -4.42 -5.66
N GLY A 42 6.67 -4.92 -5.14
CA GLY A 42 5.83 -4.21 -4.20
C GLY A 42 4.73 -5.10 -3.68
N ILE A 43 3.64 -4.48 -3.28
CA ILE A 43 2.39 -5.17 -3.00
C ILE A 43 1.31 -4.73 -3.99
N ASP A 44 0.34 -5.61 -4.18
CA ASP A 44 -0.86 -5.34 -4.96
C ASP A 44 -2.06 -5.90 -4.19
N THR A 45 -3.15 -5.14 -4.18
CA THR A 45 -4.42 -5.55 -3.58
C THR A 45 -5.51 -5.54 -4.65
N PRO A 46 -6.59 -6.33 -4.46
CA PRO A 46 -7.74 -6.28 -5.35
C PRO A 46 -8.34 -4.87 -5.39
N GLU A 47 -8.75 -4.43 -6.57
CA GLU A 47 -9.29 -3.08 -6.79
C GLU A 47 -10.70 -2.92 -6.18
N THR A 48 -11.01 -1.73 -5.68
CA THR A 48 -12.37 -1.38 -5.21
C THR A 48 -13.25 -0.69 -6.26
N GLY A 49 -14.56 -0.67 -6.01
CA GLY A 49 -15.52 0.17 -6.74
C GLY A 49 -15.62 -0.17 -8.24
N GLY A 50 -15.58 0.86 -9.08
CA GLY A 50 -15.64 0.74 -10.54
C GLY A 50 -14.34 0.28 -11.21
N ARG A 51 -13.24 0.20 -10.46
CA ARG A 51 -11.95 -0.33 -10.97
C ARG A 51 -11.86 -1.84 -10.90
N ALA A 52 -12.65 -2.45 -10.01
CA ALA A 52 -12.80 -3.90 -9.93
C ALA A 52 -13.38 -4.46 -11.25
N LYS A 53 -12.72 -5.49 -11.78
CA LYS A 53 -13.07 -6.16 -13.05
C LYS A 53 -14.20 -7.17 -12.89
N CYS A 54 -14.49 -7.58 -11.67
CA CYS A 54 -15.54 -8.53 -11.33
C CYS A 54 -16.02 -8.32 -9.88
N GLU A 55 -17.15 -8.93 -9.51
CA GLU A 55 -17.69 -8.80 -8.14
C GLU A 55 -16.78 -9.42 -7.09
N ARG A 56 -16.12 -10.55 -7.41
CA ARG A 56 -15.15 -11.18 -6.49
C ARG A 56 -14.02 -10.22 -6.11
N GLU A 57 -13.37 -9.61 -7.11
CA GLU A 57 -12.33 -8.60 -6.88
C GLU A 57 -12.85 -7.44 -6.05
N ARG A 58 -14.08 -6.96 -6.33
CA ARG A 58 -14.69 -5.86 -5.57
C ARG A 58 -14.90 -6.20 -4.09
N MET A 59 -15.33 -7.42 -3.77
CA MET A 59 -15.49 -7.88 -2.39
C MET A 59 -14.14 -7.97 -1.68
N LEU A 60 -13.16 -8.63 -2.31
CA LEU A 60 -11.80 -8.75 -1.77
C LEU A 60 -11.14 -7.38 -1.56
N GLY A 61 -11.34 -6.43 -2.48
CA GLY A 61 -10.81 -5.08 -2.37
C GLY A 61 -11.42 -4.31 -1.19
N LYS A 62 -12.73 -4.48 -0.94
CA LYS A 62 -13.37 -3.89 0.25
C LYS A 62 -12.79 -4.46 1.55
N GLU A 63 -12.52 -5.76 1.60
CA GLU A 63 -11.89 -6.42 2.74
C GLU A 63 -10.46 -5.91 2.96
N ALA A 64 -9.65 -5.85 1.91
CA ALA A 64 -8.28 -5.33 1.97
C ALA A 64 -8.25 -3.87 2.43
N LYS A 65 -9.13 -3.01 1.87
CA LYS A 65 -9.27 -1.63 2.30
C LYS A 65 -9.69 -1.51 3.76
N LYS A 66 -10.67 -2.32 4.21
CA LYS A 66 -11.14 -2.31 5.59
C LYS A 66 -9.99 -2.69 6.53
N ARG A 67 -9.25 -3.74 6.20
CA ARG A 67 -8.13 -4.21 7.01
C ARG A 67 -7.02 -3.17 7.09
N LEU A 68 -6.64 -2.57 5.97
CA LEU A 68 -5.67 -1.47 5.98
C LEU A 68 -6.16 -0.31 6.86
N ALA A 69 -7.45 0.05 6.79
CA ALA A 69 -8.00 1.11 7.64
C ALA A 69 -7.95 0.78 9.14
N GLU A 70 -8.05 -0.49 9.53
CA GLU A 70 -7.86 -0.92 10.92
C GLU A 70 -6.41 -0.74 11.37
N LEU A 71 -5.46 -1.22 10.56
CA LEU A 71 -4.02 -1.07 10.82
C LEU A 71 -3.61 0.40 10.95
N LEU A 72 -4.16 1.28 10.10
CA LEU A 72 -3.87 2.72 10.13
C LEU A 72 -4.42 3.45 11.38
N ARG A 73 -5.37 2.85 12.11
CA ARG A 73 -5.90 3.42 13.37
C ARG A 73 -5.09 3.02 14.59
N GLU A 74 -4.15 2.08 14.45
CA GLU A 74 -3.29 1.67 15.55
C GLU A 74 -2.41 2.84 16.02
N PRO A 75 -2.13 2.93 17.33
CA PRO A 75 -1.25 3.99 17.85
C PRO A 75 0.19 3.82 17.34
N GLY A 76 0.84 4.94 17.05
CA GLY A 76 2.25 4.96 16.65
C GLY A 76 2.51 4.62 15.18
N VAL A 77 1.48 4.51 14.35
CA VAL A 77 1.60 4.30 12.90
C VAL A 77 2.29 5.48 12.22
N ARG A 78 3.18 5.18 11.27
CA ARG A 78 3.92 6.18 10.49
C ARG A 78 3.97 5.77 9.02
N SER A 79 3.86 6.75 8.13
CA SER A 79 4.18 6.57 6.72
C SER A 79 5.61 7.01 6.43
N GLU A 80 6.37 6.18 5.74
CA GLU A 80 7.76 6.41 5.37
C GLU A 80 7.87 6.55 3.86
N ASP A 81 8.37 7.70 3.39
CA ASP A 81 8.62 7.94 1.97
C ASP A 81 9.87 7.20 1.51
N THR A 82 9.79 6.57 0.34
CA THR A 82 10.96 6.00 -0.34
C THR A 82 11.74 7.03 -1.14
N GLY A 83 11.21 8.25 -1.31
CA GLY A 83 11.74 9.29 -2.18
C GLY A 83 11.40 9.08 -3.66
N GLN A 84 10.59 8.07 -3.97
CA GLN A 84 10.20 7.70 -5.32
C GLN A 84 8.69 7.83 -5.51
N VAL A 85 8.27 7.95 -6.77
CA VAL A 85 6.86 8.04 -7.17
C VAL A 85 6.58 6.98 -8.24
N ASP A 86 5.35 6.46 -8.28
CA ASP A 86 4.95 5.50 -9.31
C ASP A 86 5.05 6.08 -10.73
N ASP A 87 5.15 5.18 -11.71
CA ASP A 87 5.28 5.50 -13.14
C ASP A 87 3.93 5.77 -13.82
N THR A 88 2.86 5.91 -13.03
CA THR A 88 1.54 6.26 -13.52
C THR A 88 1.41 7.78 -13.70
N ASP A 89 0.40 8.22 -14.46
CA ASP A 89 0.07 9.64 -14.62
C ASP A 89 -0.23 10.35 -13.28
N GLN A 90 -0.64 9.59 -12.26
CA GLN A 90 -0.93 10.13 -10.93
C GLN A 90 0.33 10.45 -10.12
N ARG A 91 1.50 9.91 -10.49
CA ARG A 91 2.80 10.15 -9.84
C ARG A 91 2.72 10.04 -8.31
N ARG A 92 2.08 8.97 -7.83
CA ARG A 92 1.83 8.78 -6.39
C ARG A 92 3.15 8.46 -5.68
N PRO A 93 3.45 9.10 -4.52
CA PRO A 93 4.57 8.70 -3.68
C PRO A 93 4.50 7.22 -3.34
N LEU A 94 5.64 6.54 -3.44
CA LEU A 94 5.81 5.16 -3.00
C LEU A 94 6.23 5.21 -1.52
N VAL A 95 5.38 4.64 -0.66
CA VAL A 95 5.54 4.73 0.79
C VAL A 95 5.46 3.37 1.45
N ARG A 96 5.97 3.29 2.68
CA ARG A 96 5.79 2.16 3.59
C ARG A 96 4.98 2.57 4.80
N VAL A 97 4.12 1.70 5.31
CA VAL A 97 3.38 1.97 6.56
C VAL A 97 3.97 1.15 7.69
N ARG A 98 4.68 1.84 8.59
CA ARG A 98 5.28 1.27 9.80
C ARG A 98 4.27 1.34 10.95
N LEU A 99 3.95 0.20 11.55
CA LEU A 99 3.10 0.12 12.74
C LEU A 99 3.89 0.46 14.00
N GLY A 100 3.20 0.73 15.11
CA GLY A 100 3.84 1.06 16.40
C GLY A 100 4.78 -0.04 16.92
N ASN A 101 4.56 -1.29 16.54
CA ASN A 101 5.40 -2.44 16.88
C ASN A 101 6.60 -2.65 15.92
N GLY A 102 6.78 -1.78 14.91
CA GLY A 102 7.87 -1.83 13.93
C GLY A 102 7.60 -2.69 12.68
N GLN A 103 6.51 -3.46 12.64
CA GLN A 103 6.12 -4.22 11.44
C GLN A 103 5.59 -3.30 10.35
N LEU A 104 5.63 -3.78 9.10
CA LEU A 104 4.94 -3.13 7.99
C LEU A 104 3.49 -3.61 7.90
N ALA A 105 2.54 -2.69 7.75
CA ALA A 105 1.14 -3.03 7.51
C ALA A 105 0.98 -3.91 6.26
N GLU A 106 1.79 -3.66 5.24
CA GLU A 106 1.83 -4.42 4.00
C GLU A 106 2.19 -5.89 4.22
N ASN A 107 3.07 -6.20 5.17
CA ASN A 107 3.44 -7.57 5.48
C ASN A 107 2.29 -8.31 6.17
N ILE A 108 1.51 -7.61 7.00
CA ILE A 108 0.28 -8.16 7.57
C ILE A 108 -0.73 -8.44 6.45
N LEU A 109 -0.97 -7.47 5.56
CA LEU A 109 -1.89 -7.66 4.42
C LEU A 109 -1.49 -8.84 3.53
N LEU A 110 -0.19 -9.02 3.26
CA LEU A 110 0.33 -10.18 2.53
C LEU A 110 0.07 -11.48 3.29
N SER A 111 0.35 -11.52 4.59
CA SER A 111 0.20 -12.72 5.42
C SER A 111 -1.26 -13.16 5.61
N GLU A 112 -2.18 -12.19 5.66
CA GLU A 112 -3.62 -12.41 5.81
C GLU A 112 -4.32 -12.65 4.45
N GLY A 113 -3.60 -12.58 3.33
CA GLY A 113 -4.15 -12.83 1.99
C GLY A 113 -4.94 -11.65 1.40
N HIS A 114 -4.81 -10.46 1.98
CA HIS A 114 -5.39 -9.22 1.43
C HIS A 114 -4.56 -8.62 0.31
N ALA A 115 -3.29 -9.01 0.19
CA ALA A 115 -2.37 -8.56 -0.84
C ALA A 115 -1.58 -9.74 -1.45
N ILE A 116 -1.04 -9.52 -2.64
CA ILE A 116 0.01 -10.36 -3.23
C ILE A 116 1.28 -9.54 -3.49
N ILE A 117 2.39 -10.24 -3.71
CA ILE A 117 3.61 -9.59 -4.17
C ILE A 117 3.41 -9.09 -5.60
N TRP A 118 3.49 -7.77 -5.78
CA TRP A 118 3.47 -7.16 -7.09
C TRP A 118 4.82 -7.34 -7.78
N ARG A 119 4.79 -7.66 -9.08
CA ARG A 119 5.94 -7.65 -9.97
C ARG A 119 5.53 -7.12 -11.35
N PRO A 120 6.46 -6.47 -12.08
CA PRO A 120 6.20 -6.03 -13.44
C PRO A 120 5.74 -7.19 -14.33
N LYS A 121 4.75 -6.95 -15.18
CA LYS A 121 4.25 -7.88 -16.21
C LYS A 121 3.62 -9.18 -15.70
N VAL A 122 3.36 -9.31 -14.40
CA VAL A 122 2.65 -10.47 -13.82
C VAL A 122 1.14 -10.21 -13.80
N LYS A 123 0.35 -11.20 -14.23
CA LYS A 123 -1.13 -11.15 -14.16
C LYS A 123 -1.61 -11.37 -12.73
N ARG A 124 -2.70 -10.70 -12.36
CA ARG A 124 -3.28 -10.71 -11.02
C ARG A 124 -4.54 -11.60 -10.97
N PRO A 125 -4.64 -12.55 -10.03
CA PRO A 125 -5.72 -13.54 -9.98
C PRO A 125 -6.94 -13.09 -9.15
N TRP A 126 -7.31 -11.80 -9.18
CA TRP A 126 -8.38 -11.30 -8.30
C TRP A 126 -9.78 -11.77 -8.70
N CYS A 127 -10.01 -12.13 -9.96
CA CYS A 127 -11.29 -12.64 -10.42
C CYS A 127 -11.47 -14.16 -10.37
N GLY A 128 -10.41 -14.92 -10.06
CA GLY A 128 -10.39 -16.38 -10.19
C GLY A 128 -9.52 -16.81 -11.37
#